data_AF-A0A3D1YNX8-F1
#
_entry.id   AF-A0A3D1YNX8-F1
#
_cell.length_a   1.000
_cell.length_b   1.000
_cell.length_c   1.000
_cell.angle_alpha   90.00
_cell.angle_beta   90.00
_cell.angle_gamma   90.00
#
_symmetry.space_group_name_H-M   'P 1'
#
loop_
_entity.id
_entity.type
_entity.pdbx_description
1 polymer ?
#
loop_
_entity_poly.entity_id
_entity_poly.type
_entity_poly.pdbx_seq_one_letter_code
_entity_poly.pdbx_strand_id
1 'polypeptide(L)' 'VSNIIGATTMEQLKMNIDSLDVVLSKDVLKGIEAIQQAIPNPAP' A
#
# COMPACT_ATOMS: atom_id res chain seq x y z
N VAL A 1 -5.78 2.33 14.80
CA VAL A 1 -5.07 3.29 13.91
C VAL A 1 -5.87 3.36 12.61
N SER A 2 -6.05 4.53 12.01
CA SER A 2 -6.84 4.71 10.78
C SER A 2 -5.97 5.34 9.70
N ASN A 3 -6.19 4.97 8.44
CA ASN A 3 -5.54 5.58 7.29
C ASN A 3 -6.37 6.76 6.77
N ILE A 4 -5.72 7.74 6.15
CA ILE A 4 -6.38 8.81 5.40
C ILE A 4 -6.43 8.37 3.94
N ILE A 5 -7.62 8.32 3.34
CA ILE A 5 -7.82 7.93 1.94
C ILE A 5 -8.04 9.19 1.10
N GLY A 6 -7.19 9.39 0.09
CA GLY A 6 -7.38 10.38 -0.96
C GLY A 6 -7.89 9.73 -2.25
N ALA A 7 -8.85 10.37 -2.92
CA ALA A 7 -9.37 9.95 -4.22
C ALA A 7 -9.89 11.16 -5.00
N THR A 8 -9.76 11.16 -6.31
CA THR A 8 -10.36 12.16 -7.20
C THR A 8 -11.59 11.63 -7.95
N THR A 9 -11.85 10.32 -7.86
CA THR A 9 -13.05 9.67 -8.42
C THR A 9 -13.70 8.70 -7.42
N MET A 10 -14.97 8.34 -7.66
CA MET A 10 -15.71 7.40 -6.81
C MET A 10 -15.16 5.97 -6.93
N GLU A 11 -14.66 5.60 -8.11
CA GLU A 11 -14.05 4.30 -8.37
C GLU A 11 -12.76 4.14 -7.56
N GLN A 12 -11.92 5.18 -7.52
CA GLN A 12 -10.71 5.18 -6.70
C GLN A 12 -11.04 5.08 -5.21
N LEU A 13 -12.02 5.86 -4.74
CA LEU A 13 -12.44 5.82 -3.35
C LEU A 13 -12.91 4.43 -2.95
N LYS A 14 -13.74 3.80 -3.78
CA LYS A 14 -14.23 2.44 -3.56
C LYS A 14 -13.07 1.43 -3.49
N MET A 15 -12.19 1.44 -4.49
CA MET A 15 -11.01 0.56 -4.52
C MET A 15 -10.12 0.74 -3.27
N ASN A 16 -9.90 1.97 -2.84
CA ASN A 16 -9.07 2.25 -1.67
C ASN A 16 -9.72 1.76 -0.36
N ILE A 17 -11.05 1.82 -0.26
CA ILE A 17 -11.79 1.26 0.89
C ILE A 17 -11.72 -0.27 0.88
N ASP A 18 -11.92 -0.89 -0.29
CA ASP A 18 -11.88 -2.34 -0.47
C ASP A 18 -10.49 -2.94 -0.16
N SER A 19 -9.44 -2.10 -0.09
CA SER A 19 -8.09 -2.53 0.30
C SER A 19 -8.00 -3.06 1.75
N LEU A 20 -8.99 -2.78 2.59
CA LEU A 20 -9.07 -3.27 3.97
C LEU A 20 -9.04 -4.81 4.05
N ASP A 21 -9.63 -5.49 3.07
CA ASP A 21 -9.76 -6.96 3.06
C ASP A 21 -8.55 -7.66 2.39
N VAL A 22 -7.59 -6.89 1.87
CA VAL A 22 -6.43 -7.44 1.17
C VAL A 22 -5.37 -7.92 2.15
N VAL A 23 -5.01 -9.21 2.06
CA VAL A 23 -3.93 -9.82 2.86
C VAL A 23 -2.73 -10.10 1.98
N LEU A 24 -1.58 -9.48 2.30
CA LEU A 24 -0.33 -9.74 1.58
C LEU A 24 0.30 -11.06 2.04
N SER A 25 0.76 -11.85 1.07
CA SER A 25 1.49 -13.09 1.37
C SER A 25 2.89 -12.79 1.91
N LYS A 26 3.50 -13.79 2.57
CA LYS A 26 4.87 -13.68 3.10
C LYS A 26 5.90 -13.36 2.01
N ASP A 27 5.72 -13.89 0.82
CA ASP A 27 6.68 -13.67 -0.28
C ASP A 27 6.57 -12.25 -0.85
N VAL A 28 5.36 -11.69 -0.91
CA VAL A 28 5.16 -10.28 -1.29
C VAL A 28 5.79 -9.34 -0.26
N LEU A 29 5.59 -9.60 1.04
CA LEU A 29 6.20 -8.81 2.11
C LEU A 29 7.73 -8.82 2.03
N LYS A 30 8.35 -9.99 1.80
CA LYS A 30 9.80 -10.11 1.59
C LYS A 30 10.29 -9.29 0.39
N GLY A 31 9.52 -9.27 -0.69
CA GLY A 31 9.83 -8.46 -1.87
C GLY A 31 9.83 -6.96 -1.56
N ILE A 32 8.84 -6.48 -0.80
CA ILE A 32 8.74 -5.08 -0.37
C ILE A 32 9.96 -4.70 0.50
N GLU A 33 10.33 -5.55 1.46
CA GLU A 33 11.50 -5.33 2.32
C GLU A 33 12.80 -5.26 1.50
N ALA A 34 12.99 -6.16 0.53
CA ALA A 34 14.18 -6.14 -0.33
C ALA A 34 14.30 -4.83 -1.13
N ILE A 35 13.19 -4.31 -1.65
CA ILE A 35 13.17 -3.03 -2.38
C ILE A 35 13.50 -1.87 -1.45
N GLN A 36 12.90 -1.83 -0.25
CA GLN A 36 13.18 -0.79 0.75
C GLN A 36 14.65 -0.77 1.18
N GLN A 37 15.30 -1.93 1.30
CA GLN A 37 16.74 -2.03 1.60
C GLN A 37 17.61 -1.53 0.44
N ALA A 38 17.19 -1.77 -0.80
CA ALA A 38 17.92 -1.33 -1.99
C ALA A 38 17.80 0.18 -2.24
N ILE A 39 16.62 0.76 -2.01
CA ILE A 39 16.32 2.18 -2.24
C ILE A 39 15.59 2.74 -1.01
N PRO A 40 16.32 3.06 0.07
CA PRO A 40 15.70 3.56 1.29
C PRO A 40 15.20 4.99 1.11
N ASN A 41 13.97 5.24 1.56
CA ASN A 41 13.30 6.55 1.57
C ASN A 41 13.43 7.34 0.24
N PRO A 42 12.93 6.78 -0.89
CA PRO A 42 13.12 7.39 -2.21
C PRO A 42 12.43 8.75 -2.36
N ALA A 43 11.44 9.05 -1.52
CA ALA A 43 10.73 10.32 -1.45
C ALA A 43 10.71 10.76 0.03
N PRO A 44 11.53 11.76 0.41
CA PRO A 44 11.65 12.22 1.79
C PRO A 44 10.45 13.03 2.29
#